data_AF-A0A352C7L8-F1
#
_entry.id   AF-A0A352C7L8-F1
#
_cell.length_a   1.000
_cell.length_b   1.000
_cell.length_c   1.000
_cell.angle_alpha   90.00
_cell.angle_beta   90.00
_cell.angle_gamma   90.00
#
_symmetry.space_group_name_H-M   'P 1'
#
loop_
_entity.id
_entity.type
_entity.pdbx_description
1 polymer ?
#
loop_
_entity_poly.entity_id
_entity_poly.type
_entity_poly.pdbx_seq_one_letter_code
_entity_poly.pdbx_strand_id
1 'polypeptide(L)' 'MKVIIKPSSRKDGDKWIPEGMASFPNGPDLTERKEWCEDAKFDTKEEADQYFMRACEKKYKI' A
#
# COMPACT_ATOMS: atom_id res chain seq x y z
N MET A 1 12.57 -12.64 -2.86
CA MET A 1 12.47 -11.92 -1.57
C MET A 1 10.99 -11.76 -1.27
N LYS A 2 10.47 -12.27 -0.14
CA LYS A 2 9.02 -12.27 0.12
C LYS A 2 8.60 -10.99 0.83
N VAL A 3 8.35 -9.92 0.08
CA VAL A 3 7.78 -8.68 0.64
C VAL A 3 6.32 -8.93 1.00
N ILE A 4 5.88 -8.46 2.16
CA ILE A 4 4.48 -8.59 2.61
C ILE A 4 3.83 -7.23 2.45
N ILE A 5 2.73 -7.15 1.69
CA ILE A 5 1.96 -5.93 1.49
C ILE A 5 0.66 -6.04 2.29
N LYS A 6 0.38 -5.05 3.14
CA LYS A 6 -0.83 -4.96 3.96
C LYS A 6 -1.58 -3.67 3.58
N PRO A 7 -2.55 -3.71 2.66
CA PRO A 7 -3.36 -2.55 2.34
C PRO A 7 -4.26 -2.17 3.53
N SER A 8 -4.39 -0.88 3.80
CA SER A 8 -5.28 -0.33 4.82
C SER A 8 -5.85 1.03 4.39
N SER A 9 -6.32 1.13 3.14
CA SER A 9 -6.73 2.41 2.54
C SER A 9 -7.57 3.27 3.48
N ARG A 10 -7.25 4.56 3.54
CA ARG A 10 -7.89 5.52 4.44
C ARG A 10 -9.04 6.21 3.73
N LYS A 11 -10.10 6.52 4.47
CA LYS A 11 -11.21 7.32 3.95
C LYS A 11 -10.91 8.81 4.11
N ASP A 12 -11.08 9.58 3.03
CA ASP A 12 -10.86 11.03 2.94
C ASP A 12 -12.09 11.66 2.27
N GLY A 13 -13.01 12.18 3.08
CA GLY A 13 -14.34 12.58 2.62
C GLY A 13 -15.15 11.38 2.10
N ASP A 14 -15.64 11.47 0.85
CA ASP A 14 -16.36 10.38 0.16
C ASP A 14 -15.44 9.44 -0.63
N LYS A 15 -14.13 9.68 -0.61
CA LYS A 15 -13.15 8.90 -1.38
C LYS A 15 -12.25 8.07 -0.47
N TRP A 16 -11.66 7.04 -1.04
CA TRP A 16 -10.65 6.19 -0.42
C TRP A 16 -9.29 6.47 -1.03
N ILE A 17 -8.31 6.75 -0.18
CA ILE A 17 -6.92 6.95 -0.56
C ILE A 17 -6.17 5.63 -0.30
N PRO A 18 -5.50 5.07 -1.33
CA PRO A 18 -4.65 3.89 -1.18
C PRO A 18 -3.56 4.15 -0.15
N GLU A 19 -3.54 3.37 0.93
CA GLU A 19 -2.45 3.35 1.89
C GLU A 19 -2.25 1.94 2.44
N GLY A 20 -1.12 1.73 3.12
CA GLY A 20 -0.85 0.49 3.80
C GLY A 20 0.61 0.37 4.23
N MET A 21 1.02 -0.86 4.51
CA MET A 21 2.36 -1.20 4.99
C MET A 21 3.02 -2.19 4.03
N ALA A 22 4.30 -1.97 3.75
CA ALA A 22 5.18 -2.94 3.08
C ALA A 22 6.25 -3.43 4.05
N SER A 23 6.26 -4.72 4.35
CA SER A 23 7.23 -5.36 5.26
C SER A 23 8.31 -6.10 4.47
N PHE A 24 9.57 -5.84 4.77
CA PHE A 24 10.73 -6.48 4.13
C PHE A 24 11.39 -7.48 5.10
N PRO A 25 11.45 -8.78 4.78
CA PRO A 25 11.92 -9.79 5.71
C PRO A 25 13.45 -9.83 5.93
N ASN A 26 14.25 -9.26 5.01
CA ASN A 26 15.72 -9.39 5.01
C ASN A 26 16.42 -8.01 4.92
N GLY A 27 16.24 -7.16 5.92
CA GLY A 27 17.00 -5.91 6.11
C GLY A 27 17.57 -5.82 7.54
N PRO A 28 18.60 -4.98 7.78
CA PRO A 28 19.17 -4.78 9.13
C PRO A 28 18.14 -4.26 10.14
N ASP A 29 17.07 -3.60 9.65
CA ASP A 29 15.84 -3.36 10.38
C ASP A 29 14.72 -4.15 9.70
N LEU A 30 13.98 -4.97 10.44
CA LEU A 30 12.67 -5.51 10.02
C LEU A 30 11.70 -4.32 9.87
N THR A 31 11.86 -3.55 8.79
CA THR A 31 11.18 -2.27 8.62
C THR A 31 9.87 -2.49 7.90
N GLU A 32 8.77 -2.40 8.63
CA GLU A 32 7.48 -2.10 8.00
C GLU A 32 7.51 -0.63 7.58
N ARG A 33 7.31 -0.37 6.28
CA ARG A 33 7.24 0.98 5.74
C ARG A 33 5.80 1.34 5.46
N LYS A 34 5.31 2.41 6.09
CA LYS A 34 4.03 3.01 5.73
C LYS A 34 4.17 3.69 4.37
N GLU A 35 3.27 3.35 3.46
CA GLU A 35 3.20 3.93 2.12
C GLU A 35 1.78 4.42 1.86
N TRP A 36 1.65 5.51 1.14
CA TRP A 36 0.36 6.02 0.68
C TRP A 36 0.49 6.62 -0.72
N CYS A 37 -0.59 6.59 -1.48
CA CYS A 37 -0.67 7.16 -2.81
C CYS A 37 -1.73 8.26 -2.83
N GLU A 38 -1.36 9.47 -2.38
CA GLU A 38 -2.27 10.62 -2.34
C GLU A 38 -2.75 11.08 -3.72
N ASP A 39 -1.99 10.78 -4.77
CA ASP A 39 -2.34 11.05 -6.17
C ASP A 39 -3.51 10.19 -6.69
N ALA A 40 -3.91 9.14 -5.95
CA ALA A 40 -4.99 8.25 -6.35
C ALA A 40 -6.13 8.28 -5.31
N LYS A 41 -7.36 8.52 -5.79
CA LYS A 41 -8.58 8.55 -4.97
C LYS A 41 -9.64 7.69 -5.62
N PHE A 42 -10.22 6.76 -4.87
CA PHE A 42 -11.20 5.79 -5.35
C PHE A 42 -12.54 5.94 -4.65
N ASP A 43 -13.61 5.45 -5.27
CA ASP A 43 -14.95 5.45 -4.68
C ASP A 43 -15.12 4.34 -3.64
N THR A 44 -14.41 3.23 -3.80
CA THR A 44 -14.47 2.09 -2.88
C THR A 44 -13.14 1.80 -2.20
N LYS A 45 -13.21 1.18 -1.03
CA LYS A 45 -12.03 0.75 -0.27
C LYS A 45 -11.29 -0.35 -1.03
N GLU A 46 -12.02 -1.28 -1.64
CA GLU A 46 -11.48 -2.40 -2.39
C GLU A 46 -10.63 -1.94 -3.58
N GLU A 47 -11.09 -0.93 -4.33
CA GLU A 47 -10.33 -0.36 -5.44
C GLU A 47 -9.05 0.32 -4.95
N ALA A 48 -9.12 1.08 -3.86
CA ALA A 48 -7.95 1.71 -3.25
C ALA A 48 -6.94 0.66 -2.75
N ASP A 49 -7.41 -0.41 -2.09
CA ASP A 49 -6.57 -1.48 -1.59
C ASP A 49 -5.89 -2.26 -2.73
N GLN A 50 -6.63 -2.55 -3.82
CA GLN A 50 -6.06 -3.19 -5.01
C GLN A 50 -5.02 -2.30 -5.71
N TYR A 51 -5.28 -1.00 -5.80
CA TYR A 51 -4.33 -0.05 -6.36
C TYR A 51 -3.04 -0.01 -5.52
N PHE A 52 -3.16 0.07 -4.19
CA PHE A 52 -2.03 0.05 -3.27
C PHE A 52 -1.16 -1.19 -3.49
N MET A 53 -1.77 -2.38 -3.57
CA MET A 53 -1.04 -3.62 -3.81
C MET A 53 -0.24 -3.57 -5.11
N ARG A 54 -0.90 -3.21 -6.23
CA ARG A 54 -0.23 -3.12 -7.55
C ARG A 54 0.89 -2.08 -7.57
N ALA A 55 0.69 -0.93 -6.91
CA ALA A 55 1.69 0.11 -6.81
C ALA A 55 2.93 -0.36 -6.04
N CYS A 56 2.73 -1.07 -4.92
CA CYS A 56 3.82 -1.67 -4.15
C CYS A 56 4.53 -2.79 -4.93
N GLU A 57 3.80 -3.70 -5.59
CA GLU A 57 4.38 -4.74 -6.45
C GLU A 57 5.31 -4.14 -7.52
N LYS A 58 4.83 -3.10 -8.22
CA LYS A 58 5.62 -2.39 -9.23
C LYS A 58 6.85 -1.69 -8.64
N LYS A 59 6.69 -1.00 -7.50
CA LYS A 59 7.77 -0.24 -6.84
C LYS A 59 8.88 -1.15 -6.33
N TYR A 60 8.50 -2.27 -5.72
CA TYR A 60 9.43 -3.22 -5.09
C TYR A 60 9.85 -4.37 -6.02
N LYS A 61 9.34 -4.42 -7.26
CA LYS A 61 9.63 -5.44 -8.27
C LYS A 61 9.37 -6.86 -7.75
N ILE A 62 8.20 -7.03 -7.12
CA ILE A 62 7.70 -8.31 -6.57
C ILE A 62 6.95 -9.06 -7.67
#